data_AF-A0A2N1S2E6-F1
#
_entry.id   AF-A0A2N1S2E6-F1
#
_cell.length_a   1.000
_cell.length_b   1.000
_cell.length_c   1.000
_cell.angle_alpha   90.00
_cell.angle_beta   90.00
_cell.angle_gamma   90.00
#
_symmetry.space_group_name_H-M   'P 1'
#
loop_
_entity.id
_entity.type
_entity.pdbx_description
1 polymer ?
#
loop_
_entity_poly.entity_id
_entity_poly.type
_entity_poly.pdbx_seq_one_letter_code
_entity_poly.pdbx_strand_id
1 'polypeptide(L)'
;MTQTFSMNDIIFITLPDSIRQEQEGFTFDPEIPLPVQLPDGKEAIDPSEGIRIEMIAAGLLKVIAHQGDHEHSSYYRDMLTALQPDVVKELQLAGIAKANNGDLEFAEELFLAASHLNHNIPELFVNLSVLYGQKARMAMDSDKHEAYDEAMTKQVNVLRRGLEHNPLSELLLSEFGMLNLFLGNDELALEYLNQYIRIAPESEKKTLIEARIKEIADRLENDRTLHEAFDEMQLGNEDQALRLIESFIANNPKVWSGWFIKGWAHRRLGDFALAQSAFLTCLELGETNADIYNELSICAVELGDKELSKTYLEIALELDEDNVKLLSNLAFLNLRDEEYNRAYELLLKAQTIDPEDPAIKHLKQELAKRTGVDEEDGNVIDA
;
A
#
# COMPACT_ATOMS: atom_id res chain seq x y z
N MET A 1 24.32 -3.74 19.05
CA MET A 1 23.72 -4.50 20.16
C MET A 1 22.35 -3.90 20.38
N THR A 2 21.31 -4.56 19.89
CA THR A 2 19.92 -4.25 20.25
C THR A 2 19.80 -4.55 21.75
N GLN A 3 19.71 -3.51 22.58
CA GLN A 3 19.36 -3.69 23.98
C GLN A 3 17.90 -4.18 24.00
N THR A 4 17.71 -5.46 24.22
CA THR A 4 16.43 -6.02 24.61
C THR A 4 16.05 -5.39 25.95
N PHE A 5 14.91 -4.70 25.99
CA PHE A 5 14.34 -4.10 27.19
C PHE A 5 14.23 -5.16 28.30
N SER A 6 14.71 -4.79 29.48
CA SER A 6 14.80 -5.71 30.61
C SER A 6 14.06 -5.12 31.80
N MET A 7 13.04 -5.84 32.28
CA MET A 7 12.38 -5.58 33.58
C MET A 7 13.21 -6.11 34.76
N ASN A 8 14.48 -6.47 34.53
CA ASN A 8 15.33 -7.11 35.55
C ASN A 8 15.74 -6.14 36.68
N ASP A 9 15.55 -4.83 36.49
CA ASP A 9 15.77 -3.79 37.49
C ASP A 9 14.50 -3.42 38.27
N ILE A 10 13.35 -4.04 37.98
CA ILE A 10 12.12 -3.83 38.74
C ILE A 10 11.92 -4.95 39.74
N ILE A 11 11.75 -4.58 41.01
CA ILE A 11 11.27 -5.49 42.05
C ILE A 11 9.90 -5.05 42.55
N PHE A 12 9.12 -5.99 43.07
CA PHE A 12 7.82 -5.69 43.68
C PHE A 12 7.92 -5.78 45.20
N ILE A 13 7.46 -4.75 45.90
CA ILE A 13 7.42 -4.69 47.35
C ILE A 13 5.98 -4.67 47.85
N THR A 14 5.75 -5.14 49.06
CA THR A 14 4.46 -4.93 49.76
C THR A 14 4.64 -3.89 50.85
N LEU A 15 3.62 -3.05 51.04
CA LEU A 15 3.61 -2.06 52.10
C LEU A 15 3.09 -2.70 53.40
N PRO A 16 3.65 -2.33 54.57
CA PRO A 16 3.08 -2.75 55.85
C PRO A 16 1.65 -2.22 56.03
N ASP A 17 0.78 -3.00 56.70
CA ASP A 17 -0.63 -2.64 56.98
C ASP A 17 -0.81 -1.28 57.66
N SER A 18 0.22 -0.79 58.34
CA SER A 18 0.23 0.53 58.99
C SER A 18 0.17 1.72 58.02
N ILE A 19 0.44 1.51 56.73
CA ILE A 19 0.47 2.56 55.69
C ILE A 19 -0.92 2.81 55.06
N ARG A 20 -1.99 2.11 55.49
CA ARG A 20 -3.40 2.32 55.05
C ARG A 20 -3.97 3.74 55.34
N GLN A 21 -3.15 4.74 55.63
CA GLN A 21 -3.56 6.12 55.88
C GLN A 21 -3.52 6.93 54.57
N GLU A 22 -4.57 7.72 54.35
CA GLU A 22 -4.72 8.64 53.23
C GLU A 22 -3.56 9.65 53.21
N GLN A 23 -2.77 9.68 52.14
CA GLN A 23 -1.81 10.74 51.88
C GLN A 23 -2.20 11.44 50.58
N GLU A 24 -2.26 12.77 50.62
CA GLU A 24 -2.50 13.62 49.44
C GLU A 24 -3.74 13.22 48.60
N GLY A 25 -4.77 12.66 49.25
CA GLY A 25 -6.02 12.24 48.59
C GLY A 25 -5.95 10.87 47.90
N PHE A 26 -4.90 10.09 48.14
CA PHE A 26 -4.77 8.71 47.67
C PHE A 26 -4.72 7.73 48.85
N THR A 27 -5.42 6.60 48.72
CA THR A 27 -5.43 5.54 49.73
C THR A 27 -4.54 4.39 49.24
N PHE A 28 -3.46 4.13 49.97
CA PHE A 28 -2.58 3.00 49.67
C PHE A 28 -3.26 1.66 50.04
N ASP A 29 -3.25 0.74 49.08
CA ASP A 29 -3.63 -0.65 49.29
C ASP A 29 -2.37 -1.51 49.53
N PRO A 30 -2.16 -2.02 50.76
CA PRO A 30 -1.00 -2.85 51.07
C PRO A 30 -1.06 -4.24 50.42
N GLU A 31 -2.21 -4.67 49.90
CA GLU A 31 -2.37 -5.95 49.20
C GLU A 31 -1.83 -5.88 47.76
N ILE A 32 -1.71 -4.68 47.19
CA ILE A 32 -1.20 -4.46 45.84
C ILE A 32 0.32 -4.27 45.88
N PRO A 33 1.11 -5.16 45.26
CA PRO A 33 2.56 -5.00 45.21
C PRO A 33 2.95 -3.75 44.43
N LEU A 34 3.92 -2.99 44.93
CA LEU A 34 4.42 -1.78 44.27
C LEU A 34 5.71 -2.08 43.51
N PRO A 35 5.80 -1.70 42.22
CA PRO A 35 7.05 -1.78 41.48
C PRO A 35 8.04 -0.72 41.99
N VAL A 36 9.28 -1.13 42.16
CA VAL A 36 10.41 -0.29 42.57
C VAL A 36 11.56 -0.52 41.60
N GLN A 37 12.03 0.56 40.99
CA GLN A 37 13.23 0.50 40.16
C GLN A 37 14.49 0.51 41.04
N LEU A 38 15.34 -0.48 40.83
CA LEU A 38 16.66 -0.58 41.46
C LEU A 38 17.61 0.47 40.85
N PRO A 39 18.56 1.02 41.63
CA PRO A 39 19.59 1.89 41.08
C PRO A 39 20.47 1.15 40.06
N ASP A 40 21.02 1.89 39.10
CA ASP A 40 21.87 1.32 38.05
C ASP A 40 22.98 0.41 38.61
N GLY A 41 23.04 -0.82 38.09
CA GLY A 41 24.04 -1.81 38.47
C GLY A 41 23.83 -2.47 39.84
N LYS A 42 22.68 -2.26 40.49
CA LYS A 42 22.30 -2.93 41.74
C LYS A 42 21.33 -4.08 41.48
N GLU A 43 21.51 -5.19 42.20
CA GLU A 43 20.61 -6.36 42.17
C GLU A 43 19.61 -6.36 43.34
N ALA A 44 19.79 -5.47 44.32
CA ALA A 44 18.94 -5.36 45.50
C ALA A 44 18.97 -3.95 46.10
N ILE A 45 17.95 -3.62 46.88
CA ILE A 45 17.87 -2.37 47.65
C ILE A 45 18.82 -2.45 48.85
N ASP A 46 19.64 -1.41 49.05
CA ASP A 46 20.46 -1.28 50.25
C ASP A 46 19.55 -0.97 51.46
N PRO A 47 19.49 -1.84 52.48
CA PRO A 47 18.64 -1.61 53.66
C PRO A 47 18.96 -0.32 54.41
N SER A 48 20.18 0.21 54.26
CA SER A 48 20.60 1.46 54.88
C SER A 48 20.13 2.72 54.13
N GLU A 49 19.87 2.62 52.83
CA GLU A 49 19.33 3.72 52.02
C GLU A 49 17.80 3.74 52.00
N GLY A 50 17.17 2.57 52.21
CA GLY A 50 15.72 2.43 52.17
C GLY A 50 15.12 2.62 50.78
N ILE A 51 13.80 2.72 50.71
CA ILE A 51 13.06 2.88 49.45
C ILE A 51 12.63 4.33 49.34
N ARG A 52 13.15 5.03 48.33
CA ARG A 52 12.78 6.42 48.04
C ARG A 52 11.56 6.47 47.12
N ILE A 53 10.77 7.53 47.23
CA ILE A 53 9.53 7.66 46.47
C ILE A 53 9.79 7.74 44.97
N GLU A 54 10.93 8.28 44.56
CA GLU A 54 11.37 8.36 43.16
C GLU A 54 11.64 6.97 42.58
N MET A 55 12.08 6.00 43.39
CA MET A 55 12.30 4.63 42.94
C MET A 55 10.96 3.92 42.67
N ILE A 56 9.95 4.22 43.49
CA ILE A 56 8.58 3.73 43.28
C ILE A 56 7.98 4.39 42.05
N ALA A 57 8.10 5.72 41.93
CA ALA A 57 7.60 6.46 40.76
C ALA A 57 8.23 5.95 39.45
N ALA A 58 9.54 5.71 39.43
CA ALA A 58 10.23 5.17 38.25
C ALA A 58 9.81 3.72 37.95
N GLY A 59 9.62 2.89 38.97
CA GLY A 59 9.08 1.53 38.81
C GLY A 59 7.65 1.54 38.24
N LEU A 60 6.79 2.41 38.75
CA LEU A 60 5.43 2.61 38.25
C LEU A 60 5.44 3.07 36.79
N LEU A 61 6.26 4.07 36.45
CA LEU A 61 6.40 4.55 35.07
C LEU A 61 6.79 3.43 34.11
N LYS A 62 7.77 2.61 34.47
CA LYS A 62 8.27 1.51 33.63
C LYS A 62 7.22 0.42 33.43
N VAL A 63 6.52 0.04 34.51
CA VAL A 63 5.41 -0.92 34.42
C VAL A 63 4.28 -0.34 33.57
N ILE A 64 3.88 0.91 33.79
CA ILE A 64 2.83 1.56 33.00
C ILE A 64 3.22 1.62 31.52
N ALA A 65 4.47 2.00 31.18
CA ALA A 65 4.92 2.09 29.79
C ALA A 65 4.86 0.75 29.04
N HIS A 66 5.36 -0.32 29.68
CA HIS A 66 5.56 -1.61 29.00
C HIS A 66 4.47 -2.65 29.27
N GLN A 67 3.66 -2.45 30.30
CA GLN A 67 2.59 -3.35 30.72
C GLN A 67 1.31 -2.54 30.97
N GLY A 68 0.84 -1.82 29.95
CA GLY A 68 -0.39 -1.01 30.04
C GLY A 68 -1.62 -1.81 30.49
N ASP A 69 -1.68 -3.09 30.14
CA ASP A 69 -2.75 -4.04 30.51
C ASP A 69 -2.46 -4.82 31.81
N HIS A 70 -1.51 -4.37 32.64
CA HIS A 70 -1.23 -4.99 33.93
C HIS A 70 -2.49 -5.06 34.80
N GLU A 71 -2.65 -6.13 35.60
CA GLU A 71 -3.85 -6.34 36.44
C GLU A 71 -4.14 -5.18 37.41
N HIS A 72 -3.09 -4.47 37.82
CA HIS A 72 -3.13 -3.30 38.70
C HIS A 72 -2.90 -1.97 37.98
N SER A 73 -3.00 -1.91 36.65
CA SER A 73 -2.69 -0.70 35.87
C SER A 73 -3.51 0.52 36.30
N SER A 74 -4.80 0.34 36.65
CA SER A 74 -5.61 1.45 37.18
C SER A 74 -5.04 2.01 38.46
N TYR A 75 -4.74 1.13 39.43
CA TYR A 75 -4.18 1.53 40.73
C TYR A 75 -2.82 2.22 40.58
N TYR A 76 -1.94 1.70 39.72
CA TYR A 76 -0.64 2.31 39.46
C TYR A 76 -0.74 3.70 38.85
N ARG A 77 -1.71 3.92 37.94
CA ARG A 77 -1.95 5.25 37.35
C ARG A 77 -2.50 6.24 38.36
N ASP A 78 -3.48 5.81 39.17
CA ASP A 78 -4.07 6.65 40.21
C ASP A 78 -3.01 7.04 41.24
N MET A 79 -2.18 6.09 41.66
CA MET A 79 -1.07 6.35 42.59
C MET A 79 -0.05 7.32 42.00
N LEU A 80 0.43 7.07 40.78
CA LEU A 80 1.46 7.92 40.17
C LEU A 80 0.93 9.35 39.93
N THR A 81 -0.33 9.49 39.54
CA THR A 81 -0.98 10.79 39.34
C THR A 81 -1.17 11.54 40.67
N ALA A 82 -1.46 10.81 41.76
CA ALA A 82 -1.53 11.42 43.09
C ALA A 82 -0.16 11.91 43.57
N LEU A 83 0.89 11.11 43.38
CA LEU A 83 2.26 11.46 43.76
C LEU A 83 2.84 12.59 42.88
N GLN A 84 2.45 12.65 41.62
CA GLN A 84 2.96 13.60 40.63
C GLN A 84 1.83 14.09 39.71
N PRO A 85 1.07 15.13 40.12
CA PRO A 85 -0.10 15.60 39.36
C PRO A 85 0.20 16.07 37.93
N ASP A 86 1.40 16.59 37.68
CA ASP A 86 1.85 17.09 36.37
C ASP A 86 2.60 16.03 35.54
N VAL A 87 2.67 14.77 36.00
CA VAL A 87 3.52 13.72 35.42
C VAL A 87 3.31 13.54 33.93
N VAL A 88 2.07 13.58 33.43
CA VAL A 88 1.76 13.40 32.00
C VAL A 88 2.43 14.49 31.15
N LYS A 89 2.35 15.74 31.61
CA LYS A 89 2.94 16.89 30.92
C LYS A 89 4.47 16.86 31.00
N GLU A 90 5.02 16.50 32.15
CA GLU A 90 6.46 16.37 32.35
C GLU A 90 7.06 15.28 31.45
N LEU A 91 6.43 14.10 31.41
CA LEU A 91 6.82 13.00 30.53
C LEU A 91 6.74 13.41 29.05
N GLN A 92 5.70 14.12 28.65
CA GLN A 92 5.57 14.62 27.28
C GLN A 92 6.74 15.55 26.90
N LEU A 93 7.07 16.53 27.76
CA LEU A 93 8.16 17.47 27.51
C LEU A 93 9.53 16.76 27.52
N ALA A 94 9.75 15.84 28.47
CA ALA A 94 10.96 15.05 28.56
C ALA A 94 11.12 14.13 27.34
N GLY A 95 10.05 13.48 26.89
CA GLY A 95 10.04 12.63 25.70
C GLY A 95 10.40 13.41 24.44
N ILE A 96 9.85 14.62 24.25
CA ILE A 96 10.20 15.51 23.13
C ILE A 96 11.68 15.89 23.19
N ALA A 97 12.18 16.28 24.37
CA ALA A 97 13.59 16.65 24.52
C ALA A 97 14.53 15.47 24.22
N LYS A 98 14.16 14.25 24.62
CA LYS A 98 14.92 13.02 24.37
C LYS A 98 14.90 12.61 22.90
N ALA A 99 13.75 12.68 22.26
CA ALA A 99 13.62 12.43 20.83
C ALA A 99 14.49 13.39 20.01
N ASN A 100 14.46 14.69 20.34
CA ASN A 100 15.29 15.71 19.68
C ASN A 100 16.79 15.49 19.87
N ASN A 101 17.19 14.84 20.96
CA ASN A 101 18.59 14.48 21.24
C ASN A 101 18.99 13.12 20.63
N GLY A 102 18.10 12.44 19.91
CA GLY A 102 18.34 11.14 19.27
C GLY A 102 18.23 9.94 20.21
N ASP A 103 17.79 10.14 21.45
CA ASP A 103 17.56 9.08 22.45
C ASP A 103 16.15 8.51 22.27
N LEU A 104 15.93 7.81 21.15
CA LEU A 104 14.60 7.42 20.68
C LEU A 104 13.99 6.27 21.48
N GLU A 105 14.81 5.40 22.05
CA GLU A 105 14.38 4.31 22.93
C GLU A 105 13.79 4.89 24.23
N PHE A 106 14.50 5.83 24.86
CA PHE A 106 14.00 6.43 26.08
C PHE A 106 12.83 7.39 25.83
N ALA A 107 12.83 8.10 24.70
CA ALA A 107 11.67 8.90 24.30
C ALA A 107 10.41 8.03 24.11
N GLU A 108 10.55 6.83 23.55
CA GLU A 108 9.44 5.87 23.40
C GLU A 108 8.86 5.49 24.76
N GLU A 109 9.70 5.15 25.73
CA GLU A 109 9.28 4.78 27.08
C GLU A 109 8.47 5.92 27.74
N LEU A 110 8.98 7.15 27.67
CA LEU A 110 8.31 8.32 28.25
C LEU A 110 6.95 8.60 27.58
N PHE A 111 6.87 8.52 26.26
CA PHE A 111 5.61 8.74 25.56
C PHE A 111 4.62 7.59 25.79
N LEU A 112 5.07 6.33 25.87
CA LEU A 112 4.23 5.19 26.22
C LEU A 112 3.64 5.37 27.62
N ALA A 113 4.48 5.69 28.62
CA ALA A 113 4.03 5.99 29.97
C ALA A 113 2.98 7.10 29.99
N ALA A 114 3.26 8.23 29.32
CA ALA A 114 2.33 9.35 29.24
C ALA A 114 0.98 8.94 28.62
N SER A 115 1.02 8.21 27.49
CA SER A 115 -0.20 7.79 26.77
C SER A 115 -1.05 6.84 27.59
N HIS A 116 -0.45 5.93 28.37
CA HIS A 116 -1.16 4.99 29.24
C HIS A 116 -1.69 5.67 30.50
N LEU A 117 -0.99 6.69 31.01
CA LEU A 117 -1.46 7.52 32.13
C LEU A 117 -2.72 8.30 31.76
N ASN A 118 -2.78 8.86 30.54
CA ASN A 118 -3.96 9.61 30.11
C ASN A 118 -4.31 9.36 28.64
N HIS A 119 -5.28 8.46 28.42
CA HIS A 119 -5.77 8.11 27.09
C HIS A 119 -6.62 9.19 26.41
N ASN A 120 -7.05 10.23 27.14
CA ASN A 120 -7.95 11.27 26.62
C ASN A 120 -7.20 12.44 25.96
N ILE A 121 -5.88 12.35 25.80
CA ILE A 121 -5.04 13.39 25.20
C ILE A 121 -4.53 12.90 23.83
N PRO A 122 -5.15 13.32 22.72
CA PRO A 122 -4.74 12.94 21.36
C PRO A 122 -3.27 13.15 21.04
N GLU A 123 -2.67 14.24 21.54
CA GLU A 123 -1.29 14.64 21.29
C GLU A 123 -0.28 13.58 21.73
N LEU A 124 -0.60 12.78 22.76
CA LEU A 124 0.31 11.74 23.26
C LEU A 124 0.48 10.61 22.25
N PHE A 125 -0.61 10.21 21.58
CA PHE A 125 -0.58 9.20 20.51
C PHE A 125 0.10 9.75 19.25
N VAL A 126 -0.09 11.03 18.94
CA VAL A 126 0.61 11.68 17.83
C VAL A 126 2.11 11.77 18.09
N ASN A 127 2.56 12.11 19.30
CA ASN A 127 3.99 12.12 19.63
C ASN A 127 4.64 10.74 19.43
N LEU A 128 3.97 9.66 19.86
CA LEU A 128 4.42 8.29 19.57
C LEU A 128 4.45 8.00 18.07
N SER A 129 3.41 8.39 17.33
CA SER A 129 3.36 8.23 15.87
C SER A 129 4.54 8.92 15.19
N VAL A 130 4.84 10.18 15.56
CA VAL A 130 5.99 10.92 15.02
C VAL A 130 7.30 10.22 15.36
N LEU A 131 7.47 9.74 16.60
CA LEU A 131 8.65 8.99 17.02
C LEU A 131 8.83 7.71 16.17
N TYR A 132 7.76 6.95 15.94
CA TYR A 132 7.82 5.75 15.11
C TYR A 132 8.13 6.07 13.64
N GLY A 133 7.59 7.17 13.10
CA GLY A 133 7.97 7.65 11.78
C GLY A 133 9.45 8.05 11.67
N GLN A 134 10.04 8.61 12.74
CA GLN A 134 11.49 8.86 12.82
C GLN A 134 12.29 7.56 12.84
N LYS A 135 11.88 6.57 13.65
CA LYS A 135 12.51 5.25 13.69
C LYS A 135 12.43 4.53 12.34
N ALA A 136 11.29 4.58 11.66
CA ALA A 136 11.12 4.02 10.33
C ALA A 136 12.09 4.67 9.33
N ARG A 137 12.18 6.00 9.30
CA ARG A 137 13.12 6.72 8.43
C ARG A 137 14.57 6.32 8.70
N MET A 138 14.99 6.27 9.96
CA MET A 138 16.35 5.85 10.32
C MET A 138 16.65 4.39 9.93
N ALA A 139 15.65 3.51 10.05
CA ALA A 139 15.77 2.12 9.62
C ALA A 139 15.92 2.03 8.09
N MET A 140 15.13 2.80 7.35
CA MET A 140 15.24 2.91 5.88
C MET A 140 16.61 3.44 5.44
N ASP A 141 17.10 4.53 6.08
CA ASP A 141 18.43 5.11 5.80
C ASP A 141 19.58 4.13 6.11
N SER A 142 19.32 3.16 6.99
CA SER A 142 20.29 2.12 7.39
C SER A 142 20.08 0.78 6.67
N ASP A 143 19.18 0.71 5.68
CA ASP A 143 18.82 -0.51 4.94
C ASP A 143 18.34 -1.67 5.84
N LYS A 144 17.60 -1.33 6.91
CA LYS A 144 17.05 -2.28 7.89
C LYS A 144 15.54 -2.46 7.68
N HIS A 145 15.16 -3.26 6.68
CA HIS A 145 13.75 -3.45 6.32
C HIS A 145 12.87 -3.97 7.47
N GLU A 146 13.33 -4.97 8.25
CA GLU A 146 12.54 -5.51 9.38
C GLU A 146 12.24 -4.43 10.43
N ALA A 147 13.22 -3.57 10.74
CA ALA A 147 13.02 -2.49 11.70
C ALA A 147 12.13 -1.37 11.15
N TYR A 148 12.16 -1.14 9.84
CA TYR A 148 11.23 -0.24 9.16
C TYR A 148 9.80 -0.75 9.29
N ASP A 149 9.56 -2.02 8.96
CA ASP A 149 8.23 -2.63 9.03
C ASP A 149 7.67 -2.65 10.45
N GLU A 150 8.51 -2.96 11.44
CA GLU A 150 8.14 -2.89 12.86
C GLU A 150 7.72 -1.47 13.26
N ALA A 151 8.53 -0.46 12.89
CA ALA A 151 8.23 0.93 13.22
C ALA A 151 6.95 1.43 12.53
N MET A 152 6.73 1.09 11.26
CA MET A 152 5.50 1.44 10.55
C MET A 152 4.26 0.77 11.18
N THR A 153 4.39 -0.50 11.58
CA THR A 153 3.31 -1.23 12.27
C THR A 153 2.96 -0.55 13.60
N LYS A 154 3.96 -0.17 14.40
CA LYS A 154 3.76 0.56 15.65
C LYS A 154 3.13 1.93 15.41
N GLN A 155 3.54 2.64 14.36
CA GLN A 155 2.99 3.94 13.99
C GLN A 155 1.49 3.87 13.67
N VAL A 156 1.07 2.88 12.87
CA VAL A 156 -0.35 2.67 12.54
C VAL A 156 -1.14 2.29 13.80
N ASN A 157 -0.61 1.37 14.62
CA ASN A 157 -1.31 0.89 15.80
C ASN A 157 -1.50 1.96 16.87
N VAL A 158 -0.53 2.86 17.06
CA VAL A 158 -0.67 3.90 18.09
C VAL A 158 -1.72 4.95 17.72
N LEU A 159 -1.82 5.34 16.45
CA LEU A 159 -2.87 6.24 16.00
C LEU A 159 -4.25 5.58 16.07
N ARG A 160 -4.34 4.28 15.73
CA ARG A 160 -5.58 3.49 15.88
C ARG A 160 -6.05 3.48 17.33
N ARG A 161 -5.17 3.16 18.29
CA ARG A 161 -5.47 3.22 19.73
C ARG A 161 -5.89 4.63 20.17
N GLY A 162 -5.24 5.65 19.65
CA GLY A 162 -5.63 7.04 19.90
C GLY A 162 -7.08 7.31 19.48
N LEU A 163 -7.49 6.83 18.31
CA LEU A 163 -8.86 6.96 17.79
C LEU A 163 -9.88 6.12 18.55
N GLU A 164 -9.51 4.95 19.07
CA GLU A 164 -10.39 4.15 19.93
C GLU A 164 -10.80 4.92 21.19
N HIS A 165 -9.86 5.67 21.79
CA HIS A 165 -10.14 6.51 22.95
C HIS A 165 -10.72 7.88 22.60
N ASN A 166 -10.37 8.43 21.43
CA ASN A 166 -10.72 9.79 21.03
C ASN A 166 -11.28 9.82 19.58
N PRO A 167 -12.44 9.20 19.32
CA PRO A 167 -12.94 8.97 17.96
C PRO A 167 -13.29 10.25 17.18
N LEU A 168 -13.54 11.36 17.88
CA LEU A 168 -13.86 12.67 17.29
C LEU A 168 -12.68 13.65 17.37
N SER A 169 -11.45 13.16 17.60
CA SER A 169 -10.27 14.01 17.60
C SER A 169 -9.91 14.42 16.17
N GLU A 170 -10.07 15.71 15.87
CA GLU A 170 -9.64 16.31 14.60
C GLU A 170 -8.18 15.94 14.28
N LEU A 171 -7.31 16.07 15.30
CA LEU A 171 -5.88 15.78 15.17
C LEU A 171 -5.68 14.33 14.71
N LEU A 172 -6.23 13.35 15.44
CA LEU A 172 -6.01 11.93 15.14
C LEU A 172 -6.64 11.49 13.81
N LEU A 173 -7.82 12.00 13.47
CA LEU A 173 -8.46 11.72 12.18
C LEU A 173 -7.58 12.20 11.03
N SER A 174 -7.02 13.40 11.13
CA SER A 174 -6.12 13.94 10.10
C SER A 174 -4.81 13.17 10.02
N GLU A 175 -4.16 12.84 11.14
CA GLU A 175 -2.88 12.12 11.14
C GLU A 175 -3.05 10.68 10.63
N PHE A 176 -4.10 9.98 11.07
CA PHE A 176 -4.34 8.60 10.63
C PHE A 176 -4.75 8.52 9.16
N GLY A 177 -5.59 9.46 8.70
CA GLY A 177 -5.96 9.56 7.29
C GLY A 177 -4.76 9.86 6.40
N MET A 178 -3.90 10.81 6.78
CA MET A 178 -2.70 11.17 6.02
C MET A 178 -1.65 10.06 6.03
N LEU A 179 -1.48 9.33 7.14
CA LEU A 179 -0.58 8.18 7.20
C LEU A 179 -1.05 7.07 6.25
N ASN A 180 -2.36 6.77 6.22
CA ASN A 180 -2.90 5.76 5.32
C ASN A 180 -2.78 6.18 3.85
N LEU A 181 -2.92 7.48 3.55
CA LEU A 181 -2.64 8.00 2.22
C LEU A 181 -1.18 7.78 1.82
N PHE A 182 -0.23 8.06 2.72
CA PHE A 182 1.19 7.79 2.49
C PHE A 182 1.49 6.30 2.27
N LEU A 183 0.78 5.42 2.97
CA LEU A 183 0.88 3.97 2.84
C LEU A 183 0.17 3.39 1.60
N GLY A 184 -0.55 4.20 0.83
CA GLY A 184 -1.33 3.75 -0.33
C GLY A 184 -2.68 3.10 0.03
N ASN A 185 -3.11 3.19 1.29
CA ASN A 185 -4.42 2.69 1.74
C ASN A 185 -5.50 3.74 1.45
N ASP A 186 -5.77 3.99 0.18
CA ASP A 186 -6.62 5.10 -0.29
C ASP A 186 -8.05 5.09 0.27
N GLU A 187 -8.69 3.91 0.33
CA GLU A 187 -10.04 3.77 0.88
C GLU A 187 -10.10 4.15 2.36
N LEU A 188 -9.13 3.67 3.14
CA LEU A 188 -9.04 3.95 4.57
C LEU A 188 -8.68 5.42 4.79
N ALA A 189 -7.78 5.98 3.98
CA ALA A 189 -7.46 7.40 4.01
C ALA A 189 -8.73 8.25 3.78
N LEU A 190 -9.52 7.93 2.75
CA LEU A 190 -10.78 8.62 2.48
C LEU A 190 -11.76 8.50 3.64
N GLU A 191 -11.90 7.33 4.26
CA GLU A 191 -12.79 7.14 5.41
C GLU A 191 -12.48 8.14 6.54
N TYR A 192 -11.22 8.23 6.97
CA TYR A 192 -10.82 9.07 8.10
C TYR A 192 -10.71 10.55 7.73
N LEU A 193 -10.21 10.89 6.53
CA LEU A 193 -10.13 12.28 6.09
C LEU A 193 -11.53 12.88 5.85
N ASN A 194 -12.51 12.10 5.41
CA ASN A 194 -13.90 12.57 5.33
C ASN A 194 -14.51 12.81 6.71
N GLN A 195 -14.18 11.97 7.70
CA GLN A 195 -14.58 12.22 9.09
C GLN A 195 -13.95 13.51 9.63
N TYR A 196 -12.66 13.74 9.34
CA TYR A 196 -11.95 14.98 9.69
C TYR A 196 -12.66 16.22 9.12
N ILE A 197 -12.94 16.28 7.81
CA ILE A 197 -13.56 17.45 7.16
C ILE A 197 -14.93 17.80 7.76
N ARG A 198 -15.70 16.79 8.19
CA ARG A 198 -17.03 17.00 8.78
C ARG A 198 -16.98 17.77 10.10
N ILE A 199 -15.90 17.65 10.86
CA ILE A 199 -15.78 18.25 12.20
C ILE A 199 -14.76 19.40 12.25
N ALA A 200 -13.79 19.42 11.34
CA ALA A 200 -12.72 20.41 11.32
C ALA A 200 -13.26 21.81 10.95
N PRO A 201 -12.85 22.87 11.67
CA PRO A 201 -13.15 24.24 11.29
C PRO A 201 -12.43 24.62 9.99
N GLU A 202 -12.94 25.63 9.30
CA GLU A 202 -12.31 26.16 8.09
C GLU A 202 -10.88 26.63 8.37
N SER A 203 -9.94 26.06 7.63
CA SER A 203 -8.51 26.32 7.76
C SER A 203 -7.78 25.97 6.46
N GLU A 204 -6.57 26.51 6.29
CA GLU A 204 -5.72 26.14 5.15
C GLU A 204 -5.43 24.63 5.10
N LYS A 205 -5.23 24.00 6.27
CA LYS A 205 -5.07 22.54 6.39
C LYS A 205 -6.30 21.80 5.87
N LYS A 206 -7.51 22.25 6.25
CA LYS A 206 -8.76 21.64 5.79
C LYS A 206 -8.92 21.74 4.27
N THR A 207 -8.70 22.93 3.69
CA THR A 207 -8.77 23.14 2.24
C THR A 207 -7.76 22.26 1.49
N LEU A 208 -6.55 22.09 2.02
CA LEU A 208 -5.56 21.18 1.43
C LEU A 208 -6.03 19.72 1.47
N ILE A 209 -6.58 19.28 2.60
CA ILE A 209 -7.10 17.90 2.74
C ILE A 209 -8.30 17.67 1.82
N GLU A 210 -9.22 18.64 1.68
CA GLU A 210 -10.34 18.59 0.74
C GLU A 210 -9.87 18.37 -0.71
N ALA A 211 -8.84 19.11 -1.14
CA ALA A 211 -8.25 18.93 -2.47
C ALA A 211 -7.67 17.53 -2.66
N ARG A 212 -6.99 16.98 -1.63
CA ARG A 212 -6.46 15.60 -1.66
C ARG A 212 -7.55 14.55 -1.70
N ILE A 213 -8.61 14.69 -0.91
CA ILE A 213 -9.76 13.77 -0.96
C ILE A 213 -10.34 13.74 -2.37
N LYS A 214 -10.54 14.91 -2.97
CA LYS A 214 -11.06 14.99 -4.34
C LYS A 214 -10.15 14.26 -5.33
N GLU A 215 -8.84 14.51 -5.28
CA GLU A 215 -7.85 13.83 -6.13
C GLU A 215 -7.91 12.30 -5.99
N ILE A 216 -8.00 11.79 -4.76
CA ILE A 216 -8.05 10.35 -4.49
C ILE A 216 -9.40 9.76 -4.95
N ALA A 217 -10.51 10.44 -4.66
CA ALA A 217 -11.84 9.99 -5.05
C ALA A 217 -11.98 9.92 -6.57
N ASP A 218 -11.52 10.96 -7.28
CA ASP A 218 -11.52 10.99 -8.75
C ASP A 218 -10.65 9.85 -9.31
N ARG A 219 -9.47 9.56 -8.72
CA ARG A 219 -8.62 8.44 -9.12
C ARG A 219 -9.30 7.07 -8.90
N LEU A 220 -9.89 6.83 -7.74
CA LEU A 220 -10.55 5.56 -7.43
C LEU A 220 -11.80 5.34 -8.31
N GLU A 221 -12.59 6.38 -8.57
CA GLU A 221 -13.74 6.30 -9.47
C GLU A 221 -13.31 5.99 -10.90
N ASN A 222 -12.20 6.60 -11.34
CA ASN A 222 -11.59 6.34 -12.62
C ASN A 222 -11.12 4.88 -12.77
N ASP A 223 -10.36 4.37 -11.80
CA ASP A 223 -9.86 2.99 -11.80
C ASP A 223 -11.03 1.99 -11.80
N ARG A 224 -12.04 2.25 -10.96
CA ARG A 224 -13.26 1.45 -10.92
C ARG A 224 -13.99 1.42 -12.27
N THR A 225 -14.16 2.57 -12.91
CA THR A 225 -14.86 2.66 -14.21
C THR A 225 -14.11 1.89 -15.29
N LEU A 226 -12.77 1.95 -15.30
CA LEU A 226 -11.95 1.15 -16.21
C LEU A 226 -12.12 -0.36 -15.97
N HIS A 227 -12.11 -0.79 -14.72
CA HIS A 227 -12.34 -2.19 -14.36
C HIS A 227 -13.74 -2.67 -14.78
N GLU A 228 -14.78 -1.89 -14.46
CA GLU A 228 -16.16 -2.22 -14.87
C GLU A 228 -16.29 -2.31 -16.40
N ALA A 229 -15.69 -1.37 -17.15
CA ALA A 229 -15.72 -1.42 -18.61
C ALA A 229 -14.96 -2.64 -19.18
N PHE A 230 -13.84 -3.02 -18.57
CA PHE A 230 -13.10 -4.22 -18.94
C PHE A 230 -13.91 -5.50 -18.68
N ASP A 231 -14.59 -5.60 -17.53
CA ASP A 231 -15.43 -6.75 -17.19
C ASP A 231 -16.62 -6.89 -18.16
N GLU A 232 -17.27 -5.78 -18.51
CA GLU A 232 -18.34 -5.78 -19.53
C GLU A 232 -17.84 -6.27 -20.89
N MET A 233 -16.59 -5.93 -21.26
CA MET A 233 -15.97 -6.46 -22.48
C MET A 233 -15.72 -7.97 -22.40
N GLN A 234 -15.31 -8.50 -21.24
CA GLN A 234 -15.13 -9.94 -21.04
C GLN A 234 -16.47 -10.69 -21.13
N LEU A 235 -17.55 -10.09 -20.61
CA LEU A 235 -18.90 -10.64 -20.67
C LEU A 235 -19.54 -10.55 -22.05
N GLY A 236 -18.94 -9.82 -22.99
CA GLY A 236 -19.48 -9.61 -24.34
C GLY A 236 -20.64 -8.62 -24.38
N ASN A 237 -20.62 -7.62 -23.50
CA ASN A 237 -21.57 -6.52 -23.47
C ASN A 237 -20.92 -5.25 -24.03
N GLU A 238 -20.54 -5.26 -25.32
CA GLU A 238 -19.73 -4.20 -25.94
C GLU A 238 -20.40 -2.82 -25.86
N ASP A 239 -21.72 -2.74 -26.06
CA ASP A 239 -22.48 -1.49 -25.96
C ASP A 239 -22.42 -0.85 -24.56
N GLN A 240 -22.42 -1.68 -23.50
CA GLN A 240 -22.33 -1.20 -22.13
C GLN A 240 -20.91 -0.72 -21.81
N ALA A 241 -19.90 -1.50 -22.21
CA ALA A 241 -18.50 -1.09 -22.10
C ALA A 241 -18.24 0.24 -22.82
N LEU A 242 -18.78 0.42 -24.03
CA LEU A 242 -18.62 1.64 -24.80
C LEU A 242 -19.24 2.86 -24.09
N ARG A 243 -20.43 2.72 -23.49
CA ARG A 243 -21.04 3.79 -22.69
C ARG A 243 -20.18 4.21 -21.50
N LEU A 244 -19.68 3.23 -20.74
CA LEU A 244 -18.83 3.48 -19.58
C LEU A 244 -17.54 4.20 -20.01
N ILE A 245 -16.89 3.70 -21.06
CA ILE A 245 -15.59 4.21 -21.47
C ILE A 245 -15.67 5.57 -22.16
N GLU A 246 -16.76 5.88 -22.87
CA GLU A 246 -16.97 7.21 -23.45
C GLU A 246 -17.14 8.28 -22.37
N SER A 247 -17.88 7.96 -21.31
CA SER A 247 -17.98 8.83 -20.13
C SER A 247 -16.63 9.01 -19.44
N PHE A 248 -15.87 7.93 -19.29
CA PHE A 248 -14.53 7.96 -18.72
C PHE A 248 -13.56 8.84 -19.52
N ILE A 249 -13.49 8.65 -20.83
CA ILE A 249 -12.59 9.39 -21.74
C ILE A 249 -12.95 10.88 -21.77
N ALA A 250 -14.23 11.24 -21.66
CA ALA A 250 -14.66 12.64 -21.64
C ALA A 250 -13.99 13.44 -20.50
N ASN A 251 -13.73 12.79 -19.36
CA ASN A 251 -13.04 13.40 -18.22
C ASN A 251 -11.53 13.10 -18.20
N ASN A 252 -11.12 11.99 -18.82
CA ASN A 252 -9.74 11.47 -18.76
C ASN A 252 -9.15 11.21 -20.16
N PRO A 253 -9.08 12.21 -21.05
CA PRO A 253 -8.72 11.99 -22.46
C PRO A 253 -7.27 11.53 -22.67
N LYS A 254 -6.42 11.65 -21.65
CA LYS A 254 -4.99 11.28 -21.70
C LYS A 254 -4.68 9.88 -21.19
N VAL A 255 -5.69 9.13 -20.73
CA VAL A 255 -5.50 7.78 -20.20
C VAL A 255 -5.71 6.77 -21.32
N TRP A 256 -4.62 6.14 -21.78
CA TRP A 256 -4.63 5.26 -22.96
C TRP A 256 -5.50 4.01 -22.77
N SER A 257 -5.61 3.48 -21.55
CA SER A 257 -6.39 2.25 -21.27
C SER A 257 -7.86 2.42 -21.62
N GLY A 258 -8.41 3.63 -21.46
CA GLY A 258 -9.75 3.95 -21.91
C GLY A 258 -9.90 3.86 -23.43
N TRP A 259 -8.94 4.43 -24.17
CA TRP A 259 -8.92 4.36 -25.63
C TRP A 259 -8.74 2.93 -26.14
N PHE A 260 -7.96 2.11 -25.44
CA PHE A 260 -7.79 0.70 -25.78
C PHE A 260 -9.10 -0.07 -25.65
N ILE A 261 -9.82 0.07 -24.52
CA ILE A 261 -11.12 -0.58 -24.31
C ILE A 261 -12.13 -0.09 -25.35
N LYS A 262 -12.14 1.21 -25.68
CA LYS A 262 -12.96 1.76 -26.77
C LYS A 262 -12.66 1.11 -28.12
N GLY A 263 -11.38 0.98 -28.46
CA GLY A 263 -10.95 0.33 -29.70
C GLY A 263 -11.37 -1.14 -29.75
N TRP A 264 -11.20 -1.85 -28.64
CA TRP A 264 -11.60 -3.25 -28.52
C TRP A 264 -13.11 -3.44 -28.66
N ALA A 265 -13.93 -2.56 -28.05
CA ALA A 265 -15.38 -2.56 -28.20
C ALA A 265 -15.81 -2.38 -29.65
N HIS A 266 -15.31 -1.33 -30.32
CA HIS A 266 -15.61 -1.09 -31.73
C HIS A 266 -15.15 -2.24 -32.64
N ARG A 267 -14.00 -2.86 -32.37
CA ARG A 267 -13.52 -4.02 -33.14
C ARG A 267 -14.49 -5.19 -33.03
N ARG A 268 -14.98 -5.50 -31.83
CA ARG A 268 -15.95 -6.59 -31.61
C ARG A 268 -17.32 -6.29 -32.24
N LEU A 269 -17.69 -5.02 -32.32
CA LEU A 269 -18.90 -4.56 -33.01
C LEU A 269 -18.75 -4.53 -34.55
N GLY A 270 -17.53 -4.69 -35.08
CA GLY A 270 -17.22 -4.63 -36.51
C GLY A 270 -16.98 -3.21 -37.05
N ASP A 271 -16.90 -2.21 -36.17
CA ASP A 271 -16.61 -0.82 -36.52
C ASP A 271 -15.10 -0.58 -36.66
N PHE A 272 -14.44 -1.30 -37.58
CA PHE A 272 -12.97 -1.35 -37.67
C PHE A 272 -12.29 0.01 -37.87
N ALA A 273 -12.96 0.97 -38.54
CA ALA A 273 -12.43 2.32 -38.71
C ALA A 273 -12.41 3.10 -37.38
N LEU A 274 -13.45 2.96 -36.55
CA LEU A 274 -13.50 3.57 -35.22
C LEU A 274 -12.52 2.90 -34.27
N ALA A 275 -12.39 1.57 -34.36
CA ALA A 275 -11.42 0.80 -33.61
C ALA A 275 -9.99 1.25 -33.91
N GLN A 276 -9.62 1.31 -35.19
CA GLN A 276 -8.32 1.79 -35.64
C GLN A 276 -8.01 3.19 -35.11
N SER A 277 -8.97 4.12 -35.22
CA SER A 277 -8.78 5.48 -34.69
C SER A 277 -8.50 5.47 -33.18
N ALA A 278 -9.21 4.67 -32.40
CA ALA A 278 -9.02 4.61 -30.95
C ALA A 278 -7.66 4.00 -30.57
N PHE A 279 -7.22 2.94 -31.25
CA PHE A 279 -5.91 2.35 -31.02
C PHE A 279 -4.75 3.26 -31.44
N LEU A 280 -4.91 4.03 -32.53
CA LEU A 280 -3.93 5.06 -32.90
C LEU A 280 -3.82 6.14 -31.81
N THR A 281 -4.92 6.54 -31.18
CA THR A 281 -4.88 7.45 -30.02
C THR A 281 -4.06 6.86 -28.87
N CYS A 282 -4.10 5.55 -28.62
CA CYS A 282 -3.23 4.92 -27.62
C CYS A 282 -1.74 5.17 -27.92
N LEU A 283 -1.34 5.01 -29.18
CA LEU A 283 0.03 5.29 -29.63
C LEU A 283 0.39 6.78 -29.52
N GLU A 284 -0.53 7.68 -29.85
CA GLU A 284 -0.34 9.14 -29.70
C GLU A 284 -0.16 9.56 -28.24
N LEU A 285 -0.78 8.83 -27.31
CA LEU A 285 -0.62 9.03 -25.86
C LEU A 285 0.69 8.43 -25.32
N GLY A 286 1.51 7.81 -26.18
CA GLY A 286 2.83 7.30 -25.85
C GLY A 286 2.86 5.84 -25.37
N GLU A 287 1.72 5.14 -25.38
CA GLU A 287 1.70 3.71 -25.06
C GLU A 287 2.16 2.91 -26.28
N THR A 288 3.22 2.13 -26.12
CA THR A 288 3.77 1.28 -27.18
C THR A 288 3.94 -0.14 -26.66
N ASN A 289 2.93 -0.98 -26.90
CA ASN A 289 2.98 -2.40 -26.58
C ASN A 289 2.48 -3.24 -27.76
N ALA A 290 2.86 -4.52 -27.78
CA ALA A 290 2.60 -5.40 -28.90
C ALA A 290 1.09 -5.66 -29.13
N ASP A 291 0.28 -5.63 -28.06
CA ASP A 291 -1.17 -5.83 -28.14
C ASP A 291 -1.86 -4.73 -28.96
N ILE A 292 -1.50 -3.46 -28.79
CA ILE A 292 -2.07 -2.36 -29.58
C ILE A 292 -1.80 -2.57 -31.07
N TYR A 293 -0.57 -2.93 -31.44
CA TYR A 293 -0.21 -3.19 -32.83
C TYR A 293 -0.90 -4.42 -33.40
N ASN A 294 -1.11 -5.47 -32.59
CA ASN A 294 -1.92 -6.62 -33.00
C ASN A 294 -3.39 -6.24 -33.24
N GLU A 295 -3.98 -5.40 -32.39
CA GLU A 295 -5.36 -4.96 -32.60
C GLU A 295 -5.48 -4.05 -33.83
N LEU A 296 -4.48 -3.18 -34.07
CA LEU A 296 -4.36 -2.38 -35.30
C LEU A 296 -4.22 -3.24 -36.55
N SER A 297 -3.45 -4.33 -36.48
CA SER A 297 -3.28 -5.25 -37.61
C SER A 297 -4.60 -5.91 -37.97
N ILE A 298 -5.37 -6.37 -36.98
CA ILE A 298 -6.71 -6.93 -37.21
C ILE A 298 -7.62 -5.90 -37.88
N CYS A 299 -7.62 -4.65 -37.39
CA CYS A 299 -8.40 -3.59 -38.02
C CYS A 299 -7.96 -3.32 -39.47
N ALA A 300 -6.65 -3.33 -39.76
CA ALA A 300 -6.13 -3.11 -41.09
C ALA A 300 -6.53 -4.22 -42.08
N VAL A 301 -6.51 -5.49 -41.66
CA VAL A 301 -7.00 -6.63 -42.47
C VAL A 301 -8.46 -6.42 -42.87
N GLU A 302 -9.31 -6.08 -41.90
CA GLU A 302 -10.75 -5.93 -42.10
C GLU A 302 -11.10 -4.69 -42.93
N LEU A 303 -10.26 -3.65 -42.88
CA LEU A 303 -10.35 -2.48 -43.75
C LEU A 303 -9.76 -2.71 -45.15
N GLY A 304 -9.16 -3.88 -45.40
CA GLY A 304 -8.61 -4.29 -46.70
C GLY A 304 -7.16 -3.88 -46.96
N ASP A 305 -6.48 -3.31 -45.97
CA ASP A 305 -5.07 -2.92 -46.06
C ASP A 305 -4.16 -3.97 -45.42
N LYS A 306 -3.96 -5.08 -46.14
CA LYS A 306 -3.15 -6.21 -45.66
C LYS A 306 -1.67 -5.86 -45.46
N GLU A 307 -1.11 -5.02 -46.31
CA GLU A 307 0.30 -4.64 -46.23
C GLU A 307 0.56 -3.84 -44.96
N LEU A 308 -0.32 -2.88 -44.65
CA LEU A 308 -0.28 -2.16 -43.39
C LEU A 308 -0.44 -3.11 -42.19
N SER A 309 -1.31 -4.12 -42.29
CA SER A 309 -1.42 -5.15 -41.26
C SER A 309 -0.12 -5.91 -41.02
N LYS A 310 0.62 -6.29 -42.08
CA LYS A 310 1.92 -6.96 -41.93
C LYS A 310 2.91 -6.05 -41.21
N THR A 311 2.99 -4.78 -41.60
CA THR A 311 3.85 -3.78 -40.93
C THR A 311 3.52 -3.66 -39.44
N TYR A 312 2.23 -3.61 -39.07
CA TYR A 312 1.86 -3.57 -37.66
C TYR A 312 2.27 -4.84 -36.90
N LEU A 313 2.08 -6.02 -37.49
CA LEU A 313 2.51 -7.28 -36.86
C LEU A 313 4.03 -7.40 -36.73
N GLU A 314 4.79 -6.88 -37.69
CA GLU A 314 6.25 -6.81 -37.61
C GLU A 314 6.69 -5.91 -36.45
N ILE A 315 6.11 -4.72 -36.31
CA ILE A 315 6.37 -3.85 -35.16
C ILE A 315 5.98 -4.53 -33.84
N ALA A 316 4.82 -5.22 -33.82
CA ALA A 316 4.39 -5.97 -32.64
C ALA A 316 5.41 -7.06 -32.24
N LEU A 317 5.98 -7.77 -33.22
CA LEU A 317 7.02 -8.78 -33.01
C LEU A 317 8.39 -8.18 -32.63
N GLU A 318 8.70 -6.96 -33.03
CA GLU A 318 9.88 -6.25 -32.51
C GLU A 318 9.75 -5.94 -31.01
N LEU A 319 8.52 -5.74 -30.52
CA LEU A 319 8.23 -5.50 -29.11
C LEU A 319 8.11 -6.78 -28.29
N ASP A 320 7.57 -7.85 -28.89
CA ASP A 320 7.38 -9.17 -28.26
C ASP A 320 7.69 -10.30 -29.25
N GLU A 321 8.97 -10.64 -29.34
CA GLU A 321 9.51 -11.51 -30.40
C GLU A 321 9.05 -12.97 -30.30
N ASP A 322 8.65 -13.41 -29.11
CA ASP A 322 8.26 -14.80 -28.84
C ASP A 322 6.75 -14.97 -28.66
N ASN A 323 5.96 -13.95 -29.05
CA ASN A 323 4.52 -14.02 -28.99
C ASN A 323 3.96 -14.92 -30.10
N VAL A 324 3.55 -16.14 -29.72
CA VAL A 324 2.98 -17.15 -30.63
C VAL A 324 1.77 -16.63 -31.41
N LYS A 325 0.94 -15.78 -30.81
CA LYS A 325 -0.24 -15.20 -31.48
C LYS A 325 0.18 -14.26 -32.61
N LEU A 326 1.17 -13.40 -32.39
CA LEU A 326 1.69 -12.47 -33.40
C LEU A 326 2.36 -13.21 -34.56
N LEU A 327 3.19 -14.21 -34.23
CA LEU A 327 3.85 -15.07 -35.21
C LEU A 327 2.82 -15.79 -36.09
N SER A 328 1.78 -16.34 -35.46
CA SER A 328 0.69 -17.05 -36.16
C SER A 328 -0.14 -16.11 -37.04
N ASN A 329 -0.46 -14.90 -36.55
CA ASN A 329 -1.19 -13.89 -37.33
C ASN A 329 -0.40 -13.44 -38.56
N LEU A 330 0.91 -13.19 -38.41
CA LEU A 330 1.75 -12.79 -39.54
C LEU A 330 1.96 -13.94 -40.53
N ALA A 331 2.17 -15.17 -40.02
CA ALA A 331 2.25 -16.36 -40.86
C ALA A 331 0.99 -16.57 -41.69
N PHE A 332 -0.20 -16.40 -41.08
CA PHE A 332 -1.47 -16.50 -41.79
C PHE A 332 -1.59 -15.49 -42.93
N LEU A 333 -1.15 -14.25 -42.75
CA LEU A 333 -1.16 -13.24 -43.82
C LEU A 333 -0.19 -13.61 -44.95
N ASN A 334 1.02 -14.04 -44.63
CA ASN A 334 2.01 -14.49 -45.62
C ASN A 334 1.49 -15.71 -46.41
N LEU A 335 0.84 -16.68 -45.74
CA LEU A 335 0.20 -17.82 -46.41
C LEU A 335 -0.88 -17.40 -47.40
N ARG A 336 -1.64 -16.35 -47.07
CA ARG A 336 -2.70 -15.83 -47.95
C ARG A 336 -2.17 -15.09 -49.16
N ASP A 337 -0.98 -14.51 -49.05
CA ASP A 337 -0.32 -13.78 -50.12
C ASP A 337 0.69 -14.65 -50.88
N GLU A 338 0.68 -15.97 -50.61
CA GLU A 338 1.52 -16.98 -51.26
C GLU A 338 3.03 -16.81 -50.99
N GLU A 339 3.38 -16.08 -49.94
CA GLU A 339 4.74 -15.91 -49.41
C GLU A 339 5.10 -17.09 -48.50
N TYR A 340 5.19 -18.28 -49.09
CA TYR A 340 5.24 -19.54 -48.36
C TYR A 340 6.52 -19.71 -47.55
N ASN A 341 7.65 -19.23 -48.07
CA ASN A 341 8.92 -19.23 -47.35
C ASN A 341 8.86 -18.47 -46.03
N ARG A 342 8.33 -17.25 -46.06
CA ARG A 342 8.24 -16.40 -44.88
C ARG A 342 7.23 -16.97 -43.88
N ALA A 343 6.10 -17.47 -44.35
CA ALA A 343 5.14 -18.18 -43.51
C ALA A 343 5.77 -19.39 -42.81
N TYR A 344 6.58 -20.18 -43.51
CA TYR A 344 7.26 -21.35 -42.95
C TYR A 344 8.22 -20.97 -41.81
N GLU A 345 9.06 -19.95 -42.01
CA GLU A 345 9.99 -19.46 -40.97
C GLU A 345 9.25 -19.04 -39.70
N LEU A 346 8.17 -18.27 -39.86
CA LEU A 346 7.36 -17.79 -38.74
C LEU A 346 6.69 -18.95 -37.99
N LEU A 347 6.15 -19.93 -38.72
CA LEU A 347 5.53 -21.12 -38.13
C LEU A 347 6.55 -22.02 -37.42
N LEU A 348 7.77 -22.15 -37.94
CA LEU A 348 8.83 -22.86 -37.26
C LEU A 348 9.20 -22.18 -35.95
N LYS A 349 9.41 -20.85 -35.96
CA LYS A 349 9.68 -20.09 -34.74
C LYS A 349 8.54 -20.28 -33.73
N ALA A 350 7.30 -20.09 -34.15
CA ALA A 350 6.13 -20.26 -33.29
C ALA A 350 6.06 -21.67 -32.69
N GLN A 351 6.31 -22.72 -33.49
CA GLN A 351 6.32 -24.11 -33.05
C GLN A 351 7.42 -24.40 -32.02
N THR A 352 8.58 -23.75 -32.12
CA THR A 352 9.64 -23.91 -31.10
C THR A 352 9.24 -23.36 -29.73
N ILE A 353 8.36 -22.36 -29.70
CA ILE A 353 7.88 -21.70 -28.48
C ILE A 353 6.70 -22.48 -27.88
N ASP A 354 5.68 -22.78 -28.70
CA ASP A 354 4.55 -23.62 -28.31
C ASP A 354 4.28 -24.72 -29.36
N PRO A 355 4.83 -25.93 -29.17
CA PRO A 355 4.64 -27.03 -30.10
C PRO A 355 3.19 -27.54 -30.19
N GLU A 356 2.37 -27.29 -29.16
CA GLU A 356 1.03 -27.86 -29.03
C GLU A 356 -0.08 -26.89 -29.43
N ASP A 357 0.25 -25.64 -29.78
CA ASP A 357 -0.71 -24.64 -30.21
C ASP A 357 -1.53 -25.11 -31.43
N PRO A 358 -2.88 -25.15 -31.32
CA PRO A 358 -3.74 -25.61 -32.39
C PRO A 358 -3.70 -24.74 -33.66
N ALA A 359 -3.48 -23.43 -33.53
CA ALA A 359 -3.42 -22.53 -34.67
C ALA A 359 -2.16 -22.78 -35.49
N ILE A 360 -1.00 -22.97 -34.83
CA ILE A 360 0.25 -23.33 -35.50
C ILE A 360 0.08 -24.64 -36.26
N LYS A 361 -0.45 -25.69 -35.61
CA LYS A 361 -0.70 -26.99 -36.25
C LYS A 361 -1.60 -26.86 -37.49
N HIS A 362 -2.66 -26.07 -37.38
CA HIS A 362 -3.59 -25.82 -38.49
C HIS A 362 -2.91 -25.07 -39.66
N LEU A 363 -2.17 -24.00 -39.37
CA LEU A 363 -1.49 -23.20 -40.38
C LEU A 363 -0.39 -23.99 -41.10
N LYS A 364 0.34 -24.87 -40.40
CA LYS A 364 1.32 -25.78 -41.02
C LYS A 364 0.67 -26.78 -41.97
N GLN A 365 -0.48 -27.36 -41.58
CA GLN A 365 -1.23 -28.27 -42.46
C GLN A 365 -1.71 -27.55 -43.73
N GLU A 366 -2.19 -26.31 -43.60
CA GLU A 366 -2.61 -25.51 -44.74
C GLU A 366 -1.42 -25.14 -45.64
N LEU A 367 -0.27 -24.78 -45.06
CA LEU A 367 0.98 -24.56 -45.80
C LEU A 367 1.37 -25.79 -46.63
N ALA A 368 1.46 -26.96 -45.99
CA ALA A 368 1.83 -28.22 -46.65
C ALA A 368 0.88 -28.58 -47.79
N LYS A 369 -0.42 -28.33 -47.61
CA LYS A 369 -1.44 -28.55 -48.63
C LYS A 369 -1.27 -27.64 -49.86
N ARG A 370 -0.84 -26.38 -49.66
CA ARG A 370 -0.63 -25.42 -50.75
C ARG A 370 0.67 -25.64 -51.50
N THR A 371 1.74 -26.05 -50.80
CA THR A 371 3.08 -26.20 -51.37
C THR A 371 3.36 -27.63 -51.85
N GLY A 372 2.60 -28.62 -51.36
CA GLY A 372 2.82 -30.04 -51.66
C GLY A 372 4.06 -30.63 -50.99
N VAL A 373 4.65 -29.91 -50.02
CA VAL A 373 5.84 -30.31 -49.27
C VAL A 373 5.40 -30.86 -47.91
N ASP A 374 5.66 -32.14 -47.65
CA ASP A 374 5.52 -32.74 -46.32
C ASP A 374 6.62 -32.22 -45.38
N GLU A 375 6.34 -32.20 -44.07
CA GLU A 375 7.10 -31.51 -42.99
C GLU A 375 8.63 -31.78 -42.90
N GLU A 376 9.19 -32.69 -43.72
CA GLU A 376 10.58 -33.13 -43.67
C GLU A 376 11.51 -32.49 -44.71
N ASP A 377 11.00 -31.89 -45.80
CA ASP A 377 11.82 -31.25 -46.82
C ASP A 377 11.87 -29.73 -46.59
N GLY A 378 12.94 -29.27 -45.93
CA GLY A 378 13.16 -27.87 -45.54
C GLY A 378 13.35 -26.84 -46.67
N ASN A 379 12.84 -27.11 -47.87
CA ASN A 379 12.81 -26.19 -48.99
C ASN A 379 11.36 -26.01 -49.46
N VAL A 380 10.65 -25.07 -48.83
CA VAL A 380 9.45 -24.49 -49.42
C VAL A 380 9.92 -23.63 -50.59
N ILE A 381 9.34 -23.81 -51.77
CA ILE A 381 9.74 -23.04 -52.97
C ILE A 381 8.55 -22.16 -53.35
N ASP A 382 8.75 -20.84 -53.36
CA ASP A 382 7.75 -19.90 -53.90
C ASP A 382 7.69 -20.14 -55.43
N ALA A 383 6.48 -20.37 -55.95
CA ALA A 383 6.25 -20.76 -57.35
C ALA A 383 6.33 -19.59 -58.35
#